data_AF-Q4FSZ8-F1
#
_entry.id   AF-Q4FSZ8-F1
#
_cell.length_a   1.000
_cell.length_b   1.000
_cell.length_c   1.000
_cell.angle_alpha   90.00
_cell.angle_beta   90.00
_cell.angle_gamma   90.00
#
_symmetry.space_group_name_H-M   'P 1'
#
loop_
_entity.id
_entity.type
_entity.pdbx_description
1 polymer ?
#
loop_
_entity_poly.entity_id
_entity_poly.type
_entity_poly.pdbx_seq_one_letter_code
_entity_poly.pdbx_strand_id
1 'polypeptide(L)'
;MTKIYIAKNAIGQFNTGEEVVGLVDEDRIKHLLSIGAIVEKDSEEVADEVEEVGEVVKLDKLTKAELIALLEEEGIEYNESDTKAELIALFPKE
;
A
#
# COMPACT_ATOMS: atom_id res chain seq x y z
N MET A 1 -5.03 22.94 -8.67
CA MET A 1 -4.72 21.53 -8.41
C MET A 1 -6.00 20.74 -8.60
N THR A 2 -6.06 19.89 -9.62
CA THR A 2 -7.20 19.00 -9.84
C THR A 2 -6.94 17.75 -9.02
N LYS A 3 -7.70 17.56 -7.94
CA LYS A 3 -7.65 16.33 -7.15
C LYS A 3 -8.33 15.24 -7.95
N ILE A 4 -7.63 14.15 -8.22
CA ILE A 4 -8.17 12.97 -8.90
C ILE A 4 -8.50 11.95 -7.81
N TYR A 5 -9.65 11.30 -7.90
CA TYR A 5 -10.02 10.23 -6.96
C TYR A 5 -10.06 8.91 -7.70
N ILE A 6 -9.35 7.90 -7.19
CA ILE A 6 -9.33 6.55 -7.77
C ILE A 6 -10.14 5.62 -6.87
N ALA A 7 -11.04 4.83 -7.45
CA ALA A 7 -11.82 3.83 -6.74
C ALA A 7 -10.92 2.65 -6.32
N LYS A 8 -10.90 2.30 -5.04
CA LYS A 8 -10.24 1.09 -4.51
C LYS A 8 -11.14 -0.14 -4.56
N ASN A 9 -12.44 0.06 -4.64
CA ASN A 9 -13.46 -0.97 -4.76
C ASN A 9 -14.53 -0.54 -5.78
N ALA A 10 -15.40 -1.44 -6.21
CA ALA A 10 -16.51 -1.07 -7.09
C ALA A 10 -17.48 -0.11 -6.37
N ILE A 11 -17.70 1.08 -6.93
CA ILE A 11 -18.59 2.12 -6.40
C ILE A 11 -19.58 2.53 -7.48
N GLY A 12 -20.82 2.07 -7.36
CA GLY A 12 -21.87 2.40 -8.32
C GLY A 12 -21.53 1.91 -9.73
N GLN A 13 -21.18 2.84 -10.63
CA GLN A 13 -20.78 2.55 -12.00
C GLN A 13 -19.27 2.45 -12.21
N PHE A 14 -18.47 2.79 -11.20
CA PHE A 14 -17.01 2.81 -11.27
C PHE A 14 -16.43 1.48 -10.76
N ASN A 15 -15.53 0.88 -11.52
CA ASN A 15 -14.78 -0.31 -11.14
C ASN A 15 -13.56 0.04 -10.28
N THR A 16 -13.03 -0.97 -9.59
CA THR A 16 -11.75 -0.84 -8.89
C THR A 16 -10.64 -0.40 -9.86
N GLY A 17 -9.87 0.61 -9.47
CA GLY A 17 -8.79 1.21 -10.27
C GLY A 17 -9.24 2.33 -11.19
N GLU A 18 -10.55 2.57 -11.35
CA GLU A 18 -11.07 3.64 -12.20
C GLU A 18 -11.09 5.00 -11.49
N GLU A 19 -10.94 6.06 -12.27
CA GLU A 19 -11.13 7.42 -11.80
C GLU A 19 -12.62 7.70 -11.53
N VAL A 20 -12.91 8.20 -10.33
CA VAL A 20 -14.25 8.61 -9.90
C VAL A 20 -14.49 10.05 -10.35
N VAL A 21 -14.89 10.19 -11.61
CA VAL A 21 -15.18 11.49 -12.22
C VAL A 21 -16.50 12.06 -11.66
N GLY A 22 -16.54 13.35 -11.37
CA GLY A 22 -17.75 14.07 -10.93
C GLY A 22 -18.02 13.98 -9.43
N LEU A 23 -17.07 13.49 -8.63
CA LEU A 23 -17.14 13.52 -7.18
C LEU A 23 -16.77 14.92 -6.68
N VAL A 24 -17.78 15.76 -6.45
CA VAL A 24 -17.63 17.17 -6.03
C VAL A 24 -18.10 17.45 -4.60
N ASP A 25 -18.77 16.48 -3.98
CA ASP A 25 -19.32 16.59 -2.63
C ASP A 25 -18.26 16.19 -1.60
N GLU A 26 -17.79 17.16 -0.80
CA GLU A 26 -16.71 16.95 0.16
C GLU A 26 -17.05 15.96 1.29
N ASP A 27 -18.29 15.92 1.74
CA ASP A 27 -18.71 15.01 2.81
C ASP A 27 -18.72 13.56 2.30
N ARG A 28 -19.18 13.37 1.06
CA ARG A 28 -19.13 12.09 0.37
C ARG A 28 -17.69 11.67 0.08
N ILE A 29 -16.81 12.60 -0.33
CA ILE A 29 -15.38 12.33 -0.52
C ILE A 29 -14.76 11.86 0.79
N LYS A 30 -14.93 12.61 1.88
CA LYS A 30 -14.38 12.26 3.20
C LYS A 30 -14.91 10.92 3.68
N HIS A 31 -16.19 10.64 3.48
CA HIS A 31 -16.77 9.35 3.83
C HIS A 31 -16.13 8.21 3.03
N LEU A 32 -16.04 8.35 1.70
CA LEU A 32 -15.45 7.35 0.82
C LEU A 32 -13.95 7.13 1.09
N LEU A 33 -13.21 8.20 1.40
CA LEU A 33 -11.81 8.11 1.86
C LEU A 33 -11.73 7.39 3.21
N SER A 34 -12.62 7.73 4.16
CA SER A 34 -12.62 7.16 5.51
C SER A 34 -12.92 5.66 5.53
N ILE A 35 -13.73 5.16 4.59
CA ILE A 35 -14.01 3.73 4.45
C ILE A 35 -13.02 3.03 3.51
N GLY A 36 -12.05 3.75 2.95
CA GLY A 36 -11.08 3.21 2.00
C GLY A 36 -11.66 2.82 0.64
N ALA A 37 -12.81 3.39 0.26
CA ALA A 37 -13.44 3.12 -1.03
C ALA A 37 -12.77 3.89 -2.18
N ILE A 38 -12.21 5.07 -1.91
CA ILE A 38 -11.44 5.86 -2.88
C ILE A 38 -10.09 6.28 -2.30
N VAL A 39 -9.16 6.70 -3.15
CA VAL A 39 -7.90 7.37 -2.77
C VAL A 39 -7.73 8.67 -3.56
N GLU A 40 -7.20 9.70 -2.91
CA GLU A 40 -6.82 10.96 -3.57
C GLU A 40 -5.46 10.77 -4.25
N LYS A 41 -5.41 11.00 -5.57
CA LYS A 41 -4.18 11.13 -6.35
C LYS A 41 -4.04 12.60 -6.77
N ASP A 42 -2.87 13.17 -6.50
CA ASP A 42 -2.48 14.44 -7.09
C ASP A 42 -2.20 14.23 -8.59
N SER A 43 -2.80 15.06 -9.44
CA SER A 43 -2.67 14.98 -10.89
C SER A 43 -1.24 15.25 -11.42
N GLU A 44 -0.25 15.51 -10.54
CA GLU A 44 1.16 15.72 -10.89
C GLU A 44 2.04 14.48 -10.76
N GLU A 45 1.53 13.33 -10.29
CA GLU A 45 2.26 12.06 -10.25
C GLU A 45 1.58 10.97 -11.11
N VAL A 46 1.63 11.17 -12.43
CA VAL A 46 1.62 10.06 -13.40
C VAL A 46 3.03 9.49 -13.52
N ALA A 47 3.53 8.93 -12.43
CA ALA A 47 4.68 8.02 -12.40
C ALA A 47 4.52 7.12 -11.17
N ASP A 48 3.75 6.05 -11.32
CA ASP A 48 4.17 4.71 -10.90
C ASP A 48 3.01 3.74 -11.12
N GLU A 49 3.24 2.90 -12.13
CA GLU A 49 2.99 1.46 -12.18
C GLU A 49 1.73 0.96 -11.45
N VAL A 50 0.69 0.72 -12.26
CA VAL A 50 -0.15 -0.47 -12.04
C VAL A 50 0.70 -1.70 -12.38
N GLU A 51 1.43 -2.21 -11.40
CA GLU A 51 1.90 -3.59 -11.43
C GLU A 51 0.93 -4.47 -10.64
N GLU A 52 0.35 -5.38 -11.40
CA GLU A 52 -0.36 -6.57 -11.00
C GLU A 52 0.52 -7.45 -10.08
N VAL A 53 -0.12 -8.16 -9.13
CA VAL A 53 0.35 -9.38 -8.44
C VAL A 53 1.67 -9.34 -7.64
N GLY A 54 1.52 -9.48 -6.31
CA GLY A 54 2.59 -9.82 -5.39
C GLY A 54 3.20 -8.57 -4.77
N GLU A 55 2.71 -8.18 -3.59
CA GLU A 55 3.37 -7.18 -2.77
C GLU A 55 4.72 -7.77 -2.34
N VAL A 56 5.75 -7.58 -3.17
CA VAL A 56 7.14 -7.87 -2.80
C VAL A 56 7.47 -6.85 -1.73
N VAL A 57 7.25 -7.23 -0.48
CA VAL A 57 7.56 -6.42 0.69
C VAL A 57 9.04 -6.08 0.57
N LYS A 58 9.35 -4.82 0.26
CA LYS A 58 10.73 -4.33 0.18
C LYS A 58 11.29 -4.31 1.59
N LEU A 59 11.82 -5.44 2.04
CA LEU A 59 12.37 -5.66 3.39
C LEU A 59 13.40 -4.57 3.78
N ASP A 60 14.14 -4.04 2.79
CA ASP A 60 15.06 -2.91 2.96
C ASP A 60 14.40 -1.60 3.43
N LYS A 61 13.10 -1.40 3.20
CA LYS A 61 12.36 -0.22 3.66
C LYS A 61 11.82 -0.38 5.09
N LEU A 62 11.72 -1.61 5.59
CA LEU A 62 11.18 -1.90 6.92
C LEU A 62 12.16 -1.52 8.02
N THR A 63 11.64 -1.13 9.18
CA THR A 63 12.44 -0.96 10.39
C THR A 63 12.88 -2.31 10.94
N LYS A 64 13.90 -2.30 11.81
CA LYS A 64 14.36 -3.52 12.48
C LYS A 64 13.22 -4.23 13.24
N ALA A 65 12.33 -3.45 13.86
CA ALA A 65 11.17 -3.97 14.58
C ALA A 65 10.15 -4.65 13.65
N GLU A 66 9.87 -4.06 12.49
CA GLU A 66 8.96 -4.65 11.50
C GLU A 66 9.53 -5.93 10.89
N LEU A 67 10.84 -5.98 10.64
CA LEU A 67 11.50 -7.21 10.18
C LEU A 67 11.40 -8.33 11.22
N ILE A 68 11.61 -8.00 12.50
CA ILE A 68 11.46 -8.96 13.60
C ILE A 68 10.01 -9.48 13.65
N ALA A 69 9.03 -8.58 13.59
CA ALA A 69 7.62 -8.98 13.62
C ALA A 69 7.26 -9.93 12.47
N LEU A 70 7.79 -9.68 11.26
CA LEU A 70 7.60 -10.56 10.11
C LEU A 70 8.33 -11.91 10.27
N LEU A 71 9.53 -11.92 10.87
CA LEU A 71 10.23 -13.18 11.19
C LEU A 71 9.46 -13.99 12.22
N GLU A 72 8.88 -13.34 13.24
CA GLU A 72 8.00 -13.99 14.22
C GLU A 72 6.72 -14.55 13.58
N GLU A 73 6.10 -13.80 12.66
CA GLU A 73 4.90 -14.21 11.93
C GLU A 73 5.16 -15.43 11.04
N GLU A 74 6.29 -15.44 10.33
CA GLU A 74 6.74 -16.55 9.50
C GLU A 74 7.33 -17.73 10.32
N GLY A 75 7.53 -17.55 11.63
CA GLY A 75 8.16 -18.54 12.50
C GLY A 75 9.64 -18.79 12.21
N ILE A 76 10.33 -17.79 11.68
CA ILE A 76 11.77 -17.81 11.37
C ILE A 76 12.56 -17.41 12.61
N GLU A 77 13.48 -18.27 13.06
CA GLU A 77 14.38 -17.95 14.17
C GLU A 77 15.35 -16.82 13.80
N TYR A 78 15.51 -15.86 14.71
CA TYR A 78 16.40 -14.71 14.55
C TYR A 78 17.09 -14.37 15.87
N ASN A 79 18.21 -13.64 15.84
CA ASN A 79 18.78 -13.05 17.06
C ASN A 79 18.42 -11.58 17.15
N GLU A 80 17.99 -11.11 18.32
CA GLU A 80 17.70 -9.70 18.55
C GLU A 80 18.94 -8.79 18.35
N SER A 81 20.14 -9.37 18.45
CA SER A 81 21.40 -8.67 18.21
C SER A 81 21.73 -8.49 16.72
N ASP A 82 21.06 -9.24 15.83
CA ASP A 82 21.36 -9.24 14.40
C ASP A 82 21.12 -7.85 13.80
N THR A 83 21.95 -7.51 12.81
CA THR A 83 21.78 -6.26 12.07
C THR A 83 20.59 -6.34 11.14
N LYS A 84 20.08 -5.18 10.70
CA LYS A 84 18.96 -5.12 9.76
C LYS A 84 19.20 -5.96 8.49
N ALA A 85 20.41 -5.92 7.95
CA ALA A 85 20.77 -6.69 6.77
C ALA A 85 20.76 -8.20 7.01
N GLU A 86 21.20 -8.64 8.20
CA GLU A 86 21.16 -10.05 8.59
C GLU A 86 19.72 -10.53 8.77
N LEU A 87 18.86 -9.75 9.40
CA LEU A 87 17.43 -10.06 9.52
C LEU A 87 16.74 -10.17 8.16
N ILE A 88 17.05 -9.26 7.22
CA ILE A 88 16.54 -9.32 5.84
C ILE A 88 17.03 -10.61 5.13
N ALA A 89 18.26 -11.03 5.39
CA ALA A 89 18.83 -12.23 4.78
C ALA A 89 18.21 -13.54 5.28
N LEU A 90 17.51 -13.52 6.42
CA LEU A 90 16.77 -14.69 6.94
C LEU A 90 15.48 -14.95 6.16
N PHE A 91 14.93 -13.95 5.47
CA PHE A 91 13.74 -14.14 4.65
C PHE A 91 14.08 -14.96 3.40
N PRO A 92 13.23 -15.94 3.04
CA PRO A 92 13.40 -16.70 1.81
C PRO A 92 13.34 -15.76 0.62
N LYS A 93 14.35 -15.86 -0.27
CA LYS A 93 14.36 -15.17 -1.55
C LYS A 93 13.56 -16.01 -2.54
N GLU A 94 12.26 -15.77 -2.64
CA GLU A 94 11.46 -16.23 -3.79
C GLU A 94 11.80 -15.42 -5.05
#